data_AF-A0A1B1BQP6-F1
#
_entry.id   AF-A0A1B1BQP6-F1
#
_cell.length_a   1.000
_cell.length_b   1.000
_cell.length_c   1.000
_cell.angle_alpha   90.00
_cell.angle_beta   90.00
_cell.angle_gamma   90.00
#
_symmetry.space_group_name_H-M   'P 1'
#
loop_
_entity.id
_entity.type
_entity.pdbx_description
1 polymer ?
#
loop_
_entity_poly.entity_id
_entity_poly.type
_entity_poly.pdbx_seq_one_letter_code
_entity_poly.pdbx_strand_id
1 'polypeptide(L)'
;MDDRQPLPKTPDPRGHSPTKKENPMTSAIRSIQIHPTGTITTLNPASESIGADMCRAIGCSMFDVVGLADNIDLFVDDEGLINGSPLNLPATILAHQLGTPAVLFGTAIAVSVTPDGETIGLTDHQIARIHKTLTHRPDDGTIDTLIESLSPFPTIVSMLNNW
;
A
#
# COMPACT_ATOMS: atom_id res chain seq x y z
N MET A 1 -28.79 -65.51 -34.08
CA MET A 1 -27.63 -66.30 -33.57
C MET A 1 -26.46 -65.88 -34.44
N ASP A 2 -25.52 -65.05 -34.04
CA ASP A 2 -24.98 -64.77 -32.71
C ASP A 2 -24.31 -63.38 -32.79
N ASP A 3 -24.80 -62.41 -32.01
CA ASP A 3 -24.21 -61.08 -31.83
C ASP A 3 -22.98 -61.22 -30.94
N ARG A 4 -21.79 -60.87 -31.44
CA ARG A 4 -20.60 -60.73 -30.59
C ARG A 4 -20.13 -59.27 -30.61
N GLN A 5 -20.53 -58.53 -29.57
CA GLN A 5 -19.88 -57.28 -29.22
C GLN A 5 -18.42 -57.55 -28.77
N PRO A 6 -17.45 -56.70 -29.11
CA PRO A 6 -16.10 -56.81 -28.58
C PRO A 6 -16.04 -56.36 -27.11
N LEU A 7 -15.25 -57.09 -26.32
CA LEU A 7 -14.97 -56.83 -24.90
C LEU A 7 -14.34 -55.44 -24.66
N PRO A 8 -14.62 -54.78 -23.51
CA PRO A 8 -13.99 -53.52 -23.16
C PRO A 8 -12.49 -53.72 -22.86
N LYS A 9 -11.65 -52.82 -23.38
CA LYS A 9 -10.21 -52.79 -23.11
C LYS A 9 -9.95 -52.35 -21.67
N THR A 10 -9.16 -53.12 -20.94
CA THR A 10 -8.64 -52.79 -19.60
C THR A 10 -7.80 -51.50 -19.65
N PRO A 11 -7.94 -50.56 -18.70
CA PRO A 11 -7.08 -49.36 -18.69
C PRO A 11 -5.63 -49.72 -18.34
N ASP A 12 -4.69 -49.10 -19.05
CA ASP A 12 -3.25 -49.17 -18.74
C ASP A 12 -2.97 -48.48 -17.39
N PRO A 13 -2.32 -49.15 -16.42
CA PRO A 13 -2.01 -48.57 -15.10
C PRO A 13 -0.88 -47.53 -15.12
N ARG A 14 -0.32 -47.15 -16.28
CA ARG A 14 0.80 -46.19 -16.40
C ARG A 14 0.43 -44.90 -17.11
N GLY A 15 -0.79 -44.40 -16.87
CA GLY A 15 -1.13 -43.01 -17.16
C GLY A 15 -0.24 -42.07 -16.34
N HIS A 16 0.79 -41.52 -16.96
CA HIS A 16 1.43 -40.30 -16.47
C HIS A 16 0.36 -39.20 -16.55
N SER A 17 -0.28 -38.93 -15.42
CA SER A 17 -1.08 -37.72 -15.24
C SER A 17 -0.20 -36.54 -15.64
N PRO A 18 -0.64 -35.65 -16.54
CA PRO A 18 0.04 -34.37 -16.70
C PRO A 18 -0.04 -33.69 -15.33
N THR A 19 1.11 -33.47 -14.69
CA THR A 19 1.20 -32.61 -13.53
C THR A 19 0.59 -31.29 -13.93
N LYS A 20 -0.55 -30.96 -13.31
CA LYS A 20 -1.11 -29.62 -13.32
C LYS A 20 0.05 -28.72 -12.91
N LYS A 21 0.61 -27.94 -13.84
CA LYS A 21 1.50 -26.84 -13.48
C LYS A 21 0.67 -26.00 -12.53
N GLU A 22 0.98 -26.05 -11.24
CA GLU A 22 0.52 -25.02 -10.32
C GLU A 22 1.05 -23.73 -10.92
N ASN A 23 0.13 -22.86 -11.37
CA ASN A 23 0.49 -21.47 -11.55
C ASN A 23 1.08 -21.03 -10.21
N PRO A 24 2.27 -20.40 -10.18
CA PRO A 24 2.77 -19.86 -8.94
C PRO A 24 1.67 -18.98 -8.34
N MET A 25 1.31 -19.21 -7.08
CA MET A 25 0.43 -18.31 -6.37
C MET A 25 1.18 -16.99 -6.23
N THR A 26 0.94 -16.06 -7.16
CA THR A 26 1.44 -14.69 -7.07
C THR A 26 0.89 -14.12 -5.77
N SER A 27 1.77 -13.92 -4.78
CA SER A 27 1.36 -13.37 -3.48
C SER A 27 1.01 -11.90 -3.68
N ALA A 28 -0.18 -11.49 -3.26
CA ALA A 28 -0.61 -10.11 -3.38
C ALA A 28 -0.14 -9.32 -2.14
N ILE A 29 0.45 -8.15 -2.36
CA ILE A 29 0.85 -7.24 -1.29
C ILE A 29 -0.35 -6.40 -0.92
N ARG A 30 -0.98 -6.68 0.21
CA ARG A 30 -2.08 -5.86 0.72
C ARG A 30 -1.56 -4.48 1.13
N SER A 31 -2.12 -3.43 0.56
CA SER A 31 -1.64 -2.05 0.71
C SER A 31 -2.81 -1.08 0.87
N ILE A 32 -2.55 0.10 1.44
CA ILE A 32 -3.52 1.21 1.48
C ILE A 32 -3.01 2.35 0.62
N GLN A 33 -3.81 2.79 -0.34
CA GLN A 33 -3.56 3.99 -1.12
C GLN A 33 -4.28 5.19 -0.49
N ILE A 34 -3.55 6.28 -0.29
CA ILE A 34 -4.01 7.51 0.33
C ILE A 34 -3.90 8.61 -0.72
N HIS A 35 -5.03 9.05 -1.26
CA HIS A 35 -5.08 10.12 -2.25
C HIS A 35 -5.06 11.50 -1.58
N PRO A 36 -4.43 12.51 -2.22
CA PRO A 36 -4.47 13.90 -1.74
C PRO A 36 -5.88 14.47 -1.56
N THR A 37 -6.86 13.93 -2.28
CA THR A 37 -8.27 14.31 -2.18
C THR A 37 -8.97 13.80 -0.91
N GLY A 38 -8.28 13.03 -0.06
CA GLY A 38 -8.86 12.37 1.11
C GLY A 38 -9.43 10.98 0.85
N THR A 39 -9.41 10.51 -0.41
CA THR A 39 -9.88 9.16 -0.73
C THR A 39 -8.86 8.11 -0.29
N ILE A 40 -9.29 7.14 0.51
CA ILE A 40 -8.45 6.04 1.01
C ILE A 40 -9.00 4.73 0.43
N THR A 41 -8.15 3.95 -0.23
CA THR A 41 -8.55 2.68 -0.86
C THR A 41 -7.55 1.57 -0.58
N THR A 42 -7.96 0.31 -0.71
CA THR A 42 -7.05 -0.84 -0.63
C THR A 42 -6.55 -1.20 -2.03
N LEU A 43 -5.24 -1.48 -2.13
CA LEU A 43 -4.60 -2.05 -3.31
C LEU A 43 -4.00 -3.41 -2.97
N ASN A 44 -3.93 -4.30 -3.95
CA ASN A 44 -3.33 -5.63 -3.81
C ASN A 44 -2.40 -5.94 -5.00
N PRO A 45 -1.31 -5.17 -5.23
CA PRO A 45 -0.36 -5.43 -6.31
C PRO A 45 0.30 -6.80 -6.18
N ALA A 46 0.72 -7.34 -7.32
CA ALA A 46 1.46 -8.59 -7.39
C ALA A 46 2.88 -8.40 -6.82
N SER A 47 3.38 -9.38 -6.07
CA SER A 47 4.74 -9.33 -5.49
C SER A 47 5.86 -9.33 -6.54
N GLU A 48 5.62 -9.84 -7.75
CA GLU A 48 6.64 -10.08 -8.77
C GLU A 48 7.22 -8.78 -9.40
N SER A 49 6.49 -7.67 -9.35
CA SER A 49 6.91 -6.38 -9.94
C SER A 49 6.55 -5.19 -9.06
N ILE A 50 6.76 -5.35 -7.74
CA ILE A 50 6.25 -4.41 -6.74
C ILE A 50 6.69 -2.96 -7.01
N GLY A 51 7.96 -2.71 -7.35
CA GLY A 51 8.46 -1.35 -7.57
C GLY A 51 7.75 -0.62 -8.71
N ALA A 52 7.66 -1.24 -9.90
CA ALA A 52 7.01 -0.62 -11.06
C ALA A 52 5.49 -0.47 -10.86
N ASP A 53 4.85 -1.43 -10.18
CA ASP A 53 3.43 -1.34 -9.86
C ASP A 53 3.15 -0.23 -8.83
N MET A 54 4.04 -0.02 -7.86
CA MET A 54 3.95 1.08 -6.89
C MET A 54 4.13 2.43 -7.59
N CYS A 55 5.16 2.60 -8.43
CA CYS A 55 5.34 3.82 -9.22
C CYS A 55 4.08 4.14 -10.04
N ARG A 56 3.53 3.14 -10.74
CA ARG A 56 2.30 3.30 -11.54
C ARG A 56 1.09 3.65 -10.69
N ALA A 57 0.94 3.05 -9.51
CA ALA A 57 -0.17 3.31 -8.60
C ALA A 57 -0.06 4.69 -7.90
N ILE A 58 1.16 5.17 -7.65
CA ILE A 58 1.43 6.52 -7.14
C ILE A 58 1.24 7.56 -8.24
N GLY A 59 1.63 7.22 -9.47
CA GLY A 59 1.70 8.14 -10.62
C GLY A 59 3.06 8.80 -10.78
N CYS A 60 4.13 8.18 -10.28
CA CYS A 60 5.50 8.71 -10.32
C CYS A 60 6.46 7.84 -11.15
N SER A 61 7.68 8.34 -11.37
CA SER A 61 8.77 7.61 -12.02
C SER A 61 9.64 6.88 -10.98
N MET A 62 9.85 7.51 -9.83
CA MET A 62 10.57 7.01 -8.67
C MET A 62 9.78 7.34 -7.40
N PHE A 63 9.85 6.47 -6.41
CA PHE A 63 9.28 6.74 -5.10
C PHE A 63 10.39 6.80 -4.05
N ASP A 64 10.15 7.60 -3.01
CA ASP A 64 10.90 7.55 -1.75
C ASP A 64 10.10 6.76 -0.70
N VAL A 65 10.79 6.33 0.35
CA VAL A 65 10.23 5.53 1.44
C VAL A 65 10.28 6.32 2.75
N VAL A 66 9.09 6.59 3.30
CA VAL A 66 8.93 7.23 4.60
C VAL A 66 8.54 6.17 5.63
N GLY A 67 9.52 5.75 6.43
CA GLY A 67 9.29 4.78 7.50
C GLY A 67 8.52 5.38 8.68
N LEU A 68 7.55 4.63 9.19
CA LEU A 68 6.67 4.98 10.31
C LEU A 68 6.76 3.93 11.43
N ALA A 69 6.08 4.21 12.55
CA ALA A 69 5.89 3.23 13.61
C ALA A 69 5.20 1.93 13.12
N ASP A 70 5.37 0.85 13.88
CA ASP A 70 4.75 -0.46 13.64
C ASP A 70 5.15 -1.15 12.31
N ASN A 71 6.36 -0.87 11.82
CA ASN A 71 6.90 -1.38 10.55
C ASN A 71 5.99 -1.06 9.35
N ILE A 72 5.45 0.15 9.34
CA ILE A 72 4.65 0.68 8.25
C ILE A 72 5.55 1.63 7.46
N ASP A 73 5.63 1.43 6.15
CA ASP A 73 6.30 2.36 5.24
C ASP A 73 5.25 3.05 4.37
N LEU A 74 5.47 4.33 4.07
CA LEU A 74 4.77 5.05 3.01
C LEU A 74 5.69 5.18 1.81
N PHE A 75 5.25 4.65 0.67
CA PHE A 75 5.86 4.92 -0.62
C PHE A 75 5.20 6.17 -1.19
N VAL A 76 6.01 7.16 -1.54
CA VAL A 76 5.56 8.48 -1.97
C VAL A 76 6.34 8.92 -3.20
N ASP A 77 5.75 9.80 -4.02
CA ASP A 77 6.47 10.41 -5.14
C ASP A 77 7.66 11.24 -4.63
N ASP A 78 8.90 10.81 -4.94
CA ASP A 78 10.13 11.49 -4.53
C ASP A 78 10.20 12.93 -5.07
N GLU A 79 9.62 13.15 -6.26
CA GLU A 79 9.61 14.45 -6.93
C GLU A 79 8.33 15.25 -6.63
N GLY A 80 7.43 14.75 -5.78
CA GLY A 80 6.09 15.30 -5.57
C GLY A 80 6.08 16.78 -5.19
N LEU A 81 7.06 17.22 -4.38
CA LEU A 81 7.21 18.62 -3.96
C LEU A 81 7.56 19.56 -5.14
N ILE A 82 8.33 19.07 -6.11
CA ILE A 82 8.90 19.90 -7.19
C ILE A 82 8.16 19.74 -8.53
N ASN A 83 7.37 18.67 -8.68
CA ASN A 83 6.62 18.38 -9.92
C ASN A 83 5.18 18.93 -9.92
N GLY A 84 4.77 19.62 -8.85
CA GLY A 84 3.46 20.23 -8.73
C GLY A 84 2.36 19.29 -8.22
N SER A 85 2.72 18.12 -7.70
CA SER A 85 1.77 17.23 -7.04
C SER A 85 1.12 17.94 -5.84
N PRO A 86 -0.19 17.72 -5.60
CA PRO A 86 -0.89 18.37 -4.50
C PRO A 86 -0.42 17.83 -3.15
N LEU A 87 -0.46 18.70 -2.12
CA LEU A 87 -0.24 18.29 -0.73
C LEU A 87 -1.21 17.16 -0.36
N ASN A 88 -0.68 16.06 0.16
CA ASN A 88 -1.46 14.96 0.71
C ASN A 88 -1.58 15.14 2.22
N LEU A 89 -2.55 15.97 2.61
CA LEU A 89 -2.79 16.27 4.03
C LEU A 89 -3.08 15.02 4.87
N PRO A 90 -3.91 14.04 4.42
CA PRO A 90 -4.12 12.80 5.17
C PRO A 90 -2.84 11.99 5.38
N ALA A 91 -2.01 11.82 4.34
CA ALA A 91 -0.74 11.10 4.48
C ALA A 91 0.25 11.86 5.38
N THR A 92 0.29 13.18 5.28
CA THR A 92 1.09 14.06 6.15
C THR A 92 0.68 13.91 7.61
N ILE A 93 -0.62 13.95 7.92
CA ILE A 93 -1.17 13.73 9.26
C ILE A 93 -0.83 12.33 9.78
N LEU A 94 -0.96 11.29 8.94
CA LEU A 94 -0.60 9.93 9.29
C LEU A 94 0.89 9.82 9.64
N ALA A 95 1.77 10.41 8.84
CA ALA A 95 3.21 10.38 9.06
C ALA A 95 3.57 11.04 10.41
N HIS A 96 3.03 12.22 10.69
CA HIS A 96 3.26 12.92 11.96
C HIS A 96 2.78 12.09 13.16
N GLN A 97 1.55 11.56 13.11
CA GLN A 97 0.98 10.76 14.20
C GLN A 97 1.70 9.42 14.40
N LEU A 98 2.41 8.92 13.40
CA LEU A 98 3.18 7.68 13.46
C LEU A 98 4.70 7.91 13.52
N GLY A 99 5.13 9.12 13.91
CA GLY A 99 6.49 9.39 14.38
C GLY A 99 7.44 10.01 13.37
N THR A 100 6.99 10.30 12.15
CA THR A 100 7.83 10.88 11.10
C THR A 100 7.17 12.17 10.57
N PRO A 101 7.63 13.36 11.00
CA PRO A 101 7.01 14.64 10.66
C PRO A 101 7.35 15.08 9.23
N ALA A 102 6.98 14.26 8.25
CA ALA A 102 7.18 14.51 6.83
C ALA A 102 5.95 15.20 6.22
N VAL A 103 6.18 16.18 5.35
CA VAL A 103 5.15 16.81 4.52
C VAL A 103 5.13 16.10 3.17
N LEU A 104 4.01 15.44 2.86
CA LEU A 104 3.92 14.50 1.74
C LEU A 104 3.07 15.06 0.60
N PHE A 105 3.53 14.87 -0.63
CA PHE A 105 2.87 15.33 -1.86
C PHE A 105 2.53 14.16 -2.76
N GLY A 106 1.44 14.29 -3.53
CA GLY A 106 0.97 13.23 -4.41
C GLY A 106 0.38 12.03 -3.65
N THR A 107 0.08 10.97 -4.37
CA THR A 107 -0.50 9.75 -3.79
C THR A 107 0.53 9.03 -2.93
N ALA A 108 0.13 8.60 -1.74
CA ALA A 108 0.96 7.74 -0.89
C ALA A 108 0.41 6.31 -0.88
N ILE A 109 1.28 5.31 -0.79
CA ILE A 109 0.89 3.91 -0.59
C ILE A 109 1.54 3.38 0.67
N ALA A 110 0.72 2.96 1.63
CA ALA A 110 1.18 2.27 2.83
C ALA A 110 1.37 0.78 2.56
N VAL A 111 2.51 0.27 3.00
CA VAL A 111 2.92 -1.14 2.98
C VAL A 111 3.49 -1.54 4.33
N SER A 112 3.65 -2.84 4.57
CA SER A 112 4.44 -3.33 5.71
C SER A 112 5.86 -3.63 5.24
N VAL A 113 6.79 -3.62 6.19
CA VAL A 113 8.19 -3.95 5.94
C VAL A 113 8.68 -4.97 6.96
N THR A 114 9.53 -5.90 6.54
CA THR A 114 10.21 -6.82 7.45
C THR A 114 11.38 -6.09 8.15
N PRO A 115 11.91 -6.63 9.26
CA PRO A 115 13.11 -6.05 9.89
C PRO A 115 14.32 -5.92 8.95
N ASP A 116 14.39 -6.73 7.90
CA ASP A 116 15.46 -6.71 6.90
C ASP A 116 15.19 -5.73 5.75
N GLY A 117 14.08 -5.00 5.77
CA GLY A 117 13.72 -4.01 4.75
C GLY A 117 12.91 -4.57 3.57
N GLU A 118 12.41 -5.81 3.66
CA GLU A 118 11.60 -6.39 2.58
C GLU A 118 10.16 -5.88 2.63
N THR A 119 9.65 -5.38 1.51
CA THR A 119 8.25 -4.97 1.37
C THR A 119 7.31 -6.17 1.41
N ILE A 120 6.38 -6.16 2.35
CA ILE A 120 5.35 -7.19 2.53
C ILE A 120 3.96 -6.57 2.67
N GLY A 121 2.93 -7.41 2.58
CA GLY A 121 1.54 -6.98 2.76
C GLY A 121 1.27 -6.52 4.19
N LEU A 122 0.45 -5.47 4.32
CA LEU A 122 -0.05 -5.00 5.60
C LEU A 122 -0.86 -6.08 6.33
N THR A 123 -0.59 -6.21 7.62
CA THR A 123 -1.39 -7.01 8.56
C THR A 123 -2.72 -6.31 8.89
N ASP A 124 -3.69 -7.07 9.41
CA ASP A 124 -4.95 -6.49 9.90
C ASP A 124 -4.73 -5.44 11.01
N HIS A 125 -3.73 -5.67 11.87
CA HIS A 125 -3.37 -4.73 12.92
C HIS A 125 -2.88 -3.40 12.34
N GLN A 126 -1.98 -3.43 11.36
CA GLN A 126 -1.45 -2.21 10.73
C GLN A 126 -2.54 -1.46 9.97
N ILE A 127 -3.47 -2.16 9.31
CA ILE A 127 -4.60 -1.53 8.61
C ILE A 127 -5.55 -0.87 9.61
N ALA A 128 -5.89 -1.57 10.69
CA ALA A 128 -6.69 -0.98 11.77
C ALA A 128 -5.98 0.23 12.40
N ARG A 129 -4.65 0.18 12.55
CA ARG A 129 -3.83 1.30 13.03
C ARG A 129 -3.91 2.50 12.10
N ILE A 130 -3.67 2.31 10.80
CA ILE A 130 -3.76 3.38 9.78
C ILE A 130 -5.14 4.02 9.78
N HIS A 131 -6.21 3.22 9.71
CA HIS A 131 -7.57 3.75 9.72
C HIS A 131 -7.89 4.50 11.00
N LYS A 132 -7.53 3.94 12.17
CA LYS A 132 -7.72 4.61 13.45
C LYS A 132 -7.00 5.96 13.45
N THR A 133 -5.74 6.01 13.05
CA THR A 133 -4.97 7.25 13.02
C THR A 133 -5.59 8.31 12.09
N LEU A 134 -6.11 7.90 10.93
CA LEU A 134 -6.74 8.81 9.97
C LEU A 134 -8.12 9.33 10.40
N THR A 135 -8.82 8.64 11.31
CA THR A 135 -10.14 9.09 11.81
C THR A 135 -10.09 9.83 13.13
N HIS A 136 -8.94 9.85 13.82
CA HIS A 136 -8.79 10.53 15.09
C HIS A 136 -8.11 11.90 14.88
N ARG A 137 -8.53 12.88 15.69
CA ARG A 137 -7.81 14.14 15.80
C ARG A 137 -6.43 13.86 16.40
N PRO A 138 -5.34 14.41 15.81
CA PRO A 138 -4.03 14.39 16.44
C PRO A 138 -4.05 15.08 17.81
N ASP A 139 -3.14 14.67 18.71
CA ASP A 139 -2.91 15.38 19.97
C ASP A 139 -2.27 16.76 19.74
N ASP A 140 -2.31 17.62 20.76
CA ASP A 140 -1.86 19.01 20.67
C ASP A 140 -0.39 19.12 20.24
N GLY A 141 0.49 18.23 20.73
CA GLY A 141 1.91 18.25 20.34
C GLY A 141 2.12 17.87 18.86
N THR A 142 1.32 16.94 18.36
CA THR A 142 1.30 16.60 16.93
C THR A 142 0.74 17.74 16.09
N ILE A 143 -0.30 18.46 16.58
CA ILE A 143 -0.84 19.65 15.92
C ILE A 143 0.20 20.75 15.82
N ASP A 144 0.94 21.04 16.89
CA ASP A 144 2.01 22.04 16.89
C ASP A 144 3.08 21.72 15.83
N THR A 145 3.49 20.45 15.78
CA THR A 145 4.48 19.98 14.79
C THR A 145 3.95 20.08 13.35
N LEU A 146 2.66 19.77 13.15
CA LEU A 146 1.99 19.93 11.86
C LEU A 146 1.92 21.41 11.45
N ILE A 147 1.61 22.32 12.37
CA ILE A 147 1.54 23.76 12.10
C ILE A 147 2.91 24.30 11.67
N GLU A 148 3.99 23.88 12.35
CA GLU A 148 5.35 24.26 11.99
C GLU A 148 5.70 23.77 10.59
N SER A 149 5.51 22.48 10.34
CA SER A 149 5.83 21.82 9.06
C SER A 149 5.02 22.37 7.90
N LEU A 150 3.76 22.77 8.15
CA LEU A 150 2.84 23.30 7.14
C LEU A 150 2.78 24.83 7.13
N SER A 151 3.71 25.52 7.79
CA SER A 151 3.78 26.99 7.78
C SER A 151 3.82 27.63 6.38
N PRO A 152 4.35 26.98 5.31
CA PRO A 152 4.21 27.49 3.93
C PRO A 152 2.78 27.45 3.36
N PHE A 153 1.85 26.76 4.02
CA PHE A 153 0.46 26.56 3.61
C PHE A 153 -0.52 27.24 4.59
N PRO A 154 -0.65 28.58 4.57
CA PRO A 154 -1.36 29.33 5.60
C PRO A 154 -2.84 28.96 5.75
N THR A 155 -3.51 28.58 4.65
CA THR A 155 -4.89 28.10 4.71
C THR A 155 -5.01 26.80 5.50
N ILE A 156 -4.06 25.88 5.32
CA ILE A 156 -4.05 24.59 6.04
C ILE A 156 -3.73 24.82 7.51
N VAL A 157 -2.74 25.68 7.82
CA VAL A 157 -2.45 26.07 9.21
C VAL A 157 -3.68 26.69 9.90
N SER A 158 -4.42 27.54 9.19
CA SER A 158 -5.66 28.10 9.72
C SER A 158 -6.72 27.02 9.98
N MET A 159 -6.84 26.03 9.10
CA MET A 159 -7.73 24.88 9.33
C MET A 159 -7.31 24.07 10.56
N LEU A 160 -6.01 23.78 10.73
CA LEU A 160 -5.50 23.01 11.87
C LEU A 160 -5.71 23.70 13.22
N ASN A 161 -5.53 25.03 13.27
CA ASN A 161 -5.80 25.83 14.47
C ASN A 161 -7.28 25.83 14.89
N ASN A 162 -8.19 25.56 13.93
CA ASN A 162 -9.64 25.54 14.14
C ASN A 162 -10.21 24.13 14.16
N TRP A 163 -9.35 23.11 14.05
CA TRP A 163 -9.79 21.73 14.01
C TRP A 163 -10.45 21.34 15.32
#